data_AF-A0A9N9CV38-F1
#
_entry.id   AF-A0A9N9CV38-F1
#
_cell.length_a   1.000
_cell.length_b   1.000
_cell.length_c   1.000
_cell.angle_alpha   90.00
_cell.angle_beta   90.00
_cell.angle_gamma   90.00
#
_symmetry.space_group_name_H-M   'P 1'
#
loop_
_entity.id
_entity.type
_entity.pdbx_description
1 polymer ?
#
loop_
_entity_poly.entity_id
_entity_poly.type
_entity_poly.pdbx_seq_one_letter_code
_entity_poly.pdbx_strand_id
1 'polypeptide(L)'
;MSTLEHIKRMLLSASKDLYYISESEESFEFVYFPNVFHLPSTALEFASEVSGRDVSILEQKSEQENWPQPQVIEFDEFFANLIKNEDEVSETTMNSNSNYRALQESFYRAFVNDDNGNSKEPILKENPKVYRVPREYSGTRVDIYIVGLFEGVGVAGLKTLSIES
;
A
#
# COMPACT_ATOMS: atom_id res chain seq x y z
N MET A 1 22.44 11.47 -1.47
CA MET A 1 21.37 10.55 -1.01
C MET A 1 20.46 10.34 -2.20
N SER A 2 20.17 9.10 -2.60
CA SER A 2 19.27 8.84 -3.74
C SER A 2 17.81 9.12 -3.34
N THR A 3 16.96 9.45 -4.32
CA THR A 3 15.53 9.69 -4.09
C THR A 3 14.83 8.48 -3.47
N LEU A 4 15.21 7.26 -3.89
CA LEU A 4 14.69 6.02 -3.31
C LEU A 4 14.98 5.90 -1.81
N GLU A 5 16.20 6.22 -1.37
CA GLU A 5 16.55 6.18 0.06
C GLU A 5 15.81 7.27 0.86
N HIS A 6 15.52 8.42 0.23
CA HIS A 6 14.70 9.46 0.84
C HIS A 6 13.26 8.98 1.06
N ILE A 7 12.63 8.43 0.03
CA ILE A 7 11.26 7.88 0.08
C ILE A 7 11.19 6.75 1.10
N LYS A 8 12.11 5.80 1.05
CA LYS A 8 12.19 4.68 2.01
C LYS A 8 12.22 5.18 3.44
N ARG A 9 13.09 6.14 3.75
CA ARG A 9 13.20 6.71 5.09
C ARG A 9 11.91 7.43 5.51
N MET A 10 11.29 8.19 4.61
CA MET A 10 10.05 8.90 4.87
C MET A 10 8.92 7.92 5.22
N LEU A 11 8.68 6.93 4.36
CA LEU A 11 7.59 5.96 4.54
C LEU A 11 7.79 5.06 5.77
N LEU A 12 9.02 4.57 6.01
CA LEU A 12 9.31 3.78 7.20
C LEU A 12 9.23 4.59 8.48
N SER A 13 9.61 5.88 8.45
CA SER A 13 9.46 6.75 9.62
C SER A 13 7.99 7.02 9.94
N ALA A 14 7.14 7.20 8.92
CA ALA A 14 5.72 7.45 9.09
C ALA A 14 4.92 6.21 9.54
N SER A 15 5.45 5.00 9.28
CA SER A 15 4.79 3.73 9.61
C SER A 15 5.38 2.98 10.80
N LYS A 16 6.47 3.50 11.42
CA LYS A 16 7.24 2.81 12.45
C LYS A 16 6.41 2.29 13.63
N ASP A 17 5.45 3.09 14.09
CA ASP A 17 4.60 2.78 15.24
C ASP A 17 3.14 2.50 14.81
N LEU A 18 2.93 2.15 13.53
CA LEU A 18 1.64 1.77 12.97
C LEU A 18 1.58 0.26 12.74
N TYR A 19 0.48 -0.34 13.17
CA TYR A 19 0.11 -1.71 12.87
C TYR A 19 -1.17 -1.70 12.06
N TYR A 20 -1.20 -2.48 10.98
CA TYR A 20 -2.39 -2.58 10.16
C TYR A 20 -3.54 -3.19 10.97
N ILE A 21 -4.71 -2.56 10.89
CA ILE A 21 -5.89 -2.99 11.64
C ILE A 21 -6.51 -4.18 10.91
N SER A 22 -6.17 -5.39 11.36
CA SER A 22 -6.80 -6.65 10.95
C SER A 22 -6.97 -7.57 12.17
N GLU A 23 -7.31 -8.85 11.98
CA GLU A 23 -7.29 -9.84 13.07
C GLU A 23 -5.90 -10.06 13.67
N SER A 24 -4.84 -9.58 13.00
CA SER A 24 -3.48 -9.49 13.51
C SER A 24 -2.92 -8.08 13.40
N GLU A 25 -2.09 -7.69 14.37
CA GLU A 25 -1.30 -6.47 14.34
C GLU A 25 -0.01 -6.70 13.55
N GLU A 26 -0.01 -6.34 12.27
CA GLU A 26 1.12 -6.55 11.37
C GLU A 26 1.78 -5.21 11.01
N SER A 27 3.11 -5.15 11.12
CA SER A 27 3.89 -3.95 10.80
C SER A 27 3.96 -3.71 9.29
N PHE A 28 4.32 -2.48 8.90
CA PHE A 28 4.59 -2.15 7.50
C PHE A 28 6.06 -2.38 7.14
N GLU A 29 6.29 -2.98 5.98
CA GLU A 29 7.61 -3.22 5.41
C GLU A 29 7.79 -2.42 4.12
N PHE A 30 8.98 -1.86 3.88
CA PHE A 30 9.26 -1.18 2.63
C PHE A 30 9.46 -2.17 1.47
N VAL A 31 8.83 -1.89 0.34
CA VAL A 31 8.97 -2.68 -0.90
C VAL A 31 9.44 -1.81 -2.06
N TYR A 32 10.22 -2.40 -2.95
CA TYR A 32 10.70 -1.77 -4.18
C TYR A 32 10.84 -2.79 -5.30
N PHE A 33 10.27 -2.45 -6.46
CA PHE A 33 10.20 -3.27 -7.66
C PHE A 33 10.84 -2.49 -8.84
N PRO A 34 12.16 -2.66 -9.06
CA PRO A 34 12.92 -1.85 -10.02
C PRO A 34 12.57 -2.05 -11.50
N ASN A 35 11.83 -3.12 -11.81
CA ASN A 35 11.50 -3.51 -13.19
C ASN A 35 10.01 -3.32 -13.53
N VAL A 36 9.25 -2.68 -12.65
CA VAL A 36 7.83 -2.39 -12.84
C VAL A 36 7.69 -0.90 -13.08
N PHE A 37 7.43 -0.51 -14.33
CA PHE A 37 7.46 0.90 -14.76
C PHE A 37 6.07 1.52 -14.96
N HIS A 38 5.03 0.86 -14.47
CA HIS A 38 3.66 1.36 -14.44
C HIS A 38 2.96 0.79 -13.21
N LEU A 39 1.80 1.35 -12.83
CA LEU A 39 0.93 0.73 -11.83
C LEU A 39 -0.17 -0.07 -12.54
N PRO A 40 -0.15 -1.41 -12.46
CA PRO A 40 -1.16 -2.26 -13.10
C PRO A 40 -2.61 -1.90 -12.76
N SER A 41 -3.52 -2.29 -13.63
CA SER A 41 -4.94 -1.96 -13.48
C SER A 41 -5.68 -2.94 -12.57
N THR A 42 -5.13 -4.15 -12.41
CA THR A 42 -5.70 -5.20 -11.56
C THR A 42 -4.68 -5.71 -10.55
N ALA A 43 -5.18 -6.27 -9.44
CA ALA A 43 -4.33 -6.89 -8.43
C ALA A 43 -3.68 -8.19 -8.91
N LEU A 44 -4.27 -8.88 -9.90
CA LEU A 44 -3.69 -10.07 -10.51
C LEU A 44 -2.50 -9.73 -11.41
N GLU A 45 -2.63 -8.71 -12.26
CA GLU A 45 -1.50 -8.18 -13.05
C GLU A 45 -0.36 -7.75 -12.14
N PHE A 46 -0.68 -6.98 -11.09
CA PHE A 46 0.31 -6.57 -10.11
C PHE A 46 0.99 -7.76 -9.43
N ALA A 47 0.24 -8.76 -8.97
CA ALA A 47 0.79 -9.95 -8.34
C ALA A 47 1.74 -10.71 -9.27
N SER A 48 1.35 -10.87 -10.54
CA SER A 48 2.19 -11.47 -11.58
C SER A 48 3.55 -10.78 -11.69
N GLU A 49 3.54 -9.44 -11.75
CA GLU A 49 4.74 -8.64 -11.98
C GLU A 49 5.66 -8.56 -10.76
N VAL A 50 5.11 -8.45 -9.55
CA VAL A 50 5.93 -8.18 -8.34
C VAL A 50 6.34 -9.42 -7.57
N SER A 51 5.61 -10.52 -7.73
CA SER A 51 5.82 -11.72 -6.92
C SER A 51 6.11 -12.98 -7.72
N GLY A 52 6.03 -12.92 -9.06
CA GLY A 52 6.21 -14.09 -9.92
C GLY A 52 5.23 -15.21 -9.60
N ARG A 53 4.11 -14.88 -8.95
CA ARG A 53 3.05 -15.80 -8.56
C ARG A 53 2.33 -16.30 -9.81
N ASP A 54 1.91 -17.55 -9.77
CA ASP A 54 1.13 -18.13 -10.85
C ASP A 54 -0.29 -17.59 -10.75
N VAL A 55 -0.61 -16.62 -11.62
CA VAL A 55 -1.92 -15.97 -11.70
C VAL A 55 -3.04 -16.99 -11.87
N SER A 56 -2.79 -18.09 -12.58
CA SER A 56 -3.80 -19.15 -12.78
C SER A 56 -4.19 -19.82 -11.48
N ILE A 57 -3.30 -19.90 -10.48
CA ILE A 57 -3.62 -20.42 -9.15
C ILE A 57 -4.49 -19.43 -8.37
N LEU A 58 -4.20 -18.13 -8.47
CA LEU A 58 -4.97 -17.09 -7.80
C LEU A 58 -6.38 -16.98 -8.38
N GLU A 59 -6.51 -17.02 -9.71
CA GLU A 59 -7.80 -17.01 -10.41
C GLU A 59 -8.65 -18.22 -10.02
N GLN A 60 -8.11 -19.45 -10.13
CA GLN A 60 -8.84 -20.67 -9.76
C GLN A 60 -9.30 -20.69 -8.30
N LYS A 61 -8.52 -20.10 -7.39
CA LYS A 61 -8.89 -20.04 -5.97
C LYS A 61 -9.89 -18.94 -5.67
N SER A 62 -9.82 -17.83 -6.39
CA SER A 62 -10.80 -16.75 -6.28
C SER A 62 -12.22 -17.19 -6.68
N GLU A 63 -12.35 -18.25 -7.48
CA GLU A 63 -13.64 -18.86 -7.80
C GLU A 63 -14.25 -19.69 -6.65
N GLN A 64 -13.51 -19.92 -5.55
CA GLN A 64 -14.02 -20.58 -4.34
C GLN A 64 -14.76 -19.57 -3.45
N GLU A 65 -16.00 -19.87 -3.05
CA GLU A 65 -16.92 -18.96 -2.32
C GLU A 65 -16.35 -18.30 -1.03
N ASN A 66 -15.28 -18.84 -0.46
CA ASN A 66 -14.70 -18.36 0.81
C ASN A 66 -13.25 -17.85 0.67
N TRP A 67 -12.76 -17.62 -0.55
CA TRP A 67 -11.40 -17.12 -0.76
C TRP A 67 -11.39 -15.60 -0.92
N PRO A 68 -10.50 -14.87 -0.22
CA PRO A 68 -10.35 -13.44 -0.41
C PRO A 68 -10.09 -13.10 -1.87
N GLN A 69 -10.76 -12.08 -2.39
CA GLN A 69 -10.63 -11.70 -3.79
C GLN A 69 -9.44 -10.75 -4.00
N PRO A 70 -8.62 -10.94 -5.04
CA PRO A 70 -7.67 -9.93 -5.46
C PRO A 70 -8.39 -8.63 -5.81
N GLN A 71 -7.95 -7.51 -5.24
CA GLN A 71 -8.66 -6.23 -5.38
C GLN A 71 -7.68 -5.06 -5.47
N VAL A 72 -8.02 -4.08 -6.30
CA VAL A 72 -7.43 -2.72 -6.24
C VAL A 72 -8.39 -1.84 -5.44
N ILE A 73 -7.88 -1.17 -4.41
CA ILE A 73 -8.61 -0.19 -3.62
C ILE A 73 -8.06 1.19 -3.95
N GLU A 74 -8.95 2.16 -4.10
CA GLU A 74 -8.55 3.56 -4.26
C GLU A 74 -7.83 4.04 -3.01
N PHE A 75 -6.73 4.75 -3.20
CA PHE A 75 -5.82 5.11 -2.11
C PHE A 75 -6.52 5.92 -1.01
N ASP A 76 -7.33 6.92 -1.39
CA ASP A 76 -8.07 7.71 -0.41
C ASP A 76 -9.16 6.92 0.30
N GLU A 77 -9.83 6.00 -0.41
CA GLU A 77 -10.84 5.12 0.18
C GLU A 77 -10.21 4.20 1.24
N PHE A 78 -9.03 3.65 0.96
CA PHE A 78 -8.31 2.80 1.90
C PHE A 78 -8.01 3.54 3.21
N PHE A 79 -7.49 4.77 3.14
CA PHE A 79 -7.20 5.55 4.35
C PHE A 79 -8.46 6.08 5.03
N ALA A 80 -9.51 6.41 4.29
CA ALA A 80 -10.79 6.80 4.86
C ALA A 80 -11.40 5.70 5.75
N ASN A 81 -11.23 4.42 5.37
CA ASN A 81 -11.69 3.30 6.17
C ASN A 81 -10.86 3.09 7.46
N LEU A 82 -9.60 3.54 7.49
CA LEU A 82 -8.71 3.43 8.65
C LEU A 82 -8.85 4.62 9.60
N ILE A 83 -9.21 5.79 9.09
CA ILE A 83 -9.34 7.04 9.84
C ILE A 83 -10.81 7.22 10.23
N LYS A 84 -11.17 6.82 11.45
CA LYS A 84 -12.55 6.95 11.94
C LYS A 84 -12.96 8.42 12.13
N ASN A 85 -14.24 8.74 11.96
CA ASN A 85 -14.79 10.07 12.24
C ASN A 85 -14.71 10.38 13.75
N GLU A 86 -14.36 11.63 14.10
CA GLU A 86 -14.04 12.10 15.46
C GLU A 86 -15.15 11.85 16.50
N ASP A 87 -16.39 11.65 16.05
CA ASP A 87 -17.56 11.41 16.91
C ASP A 87 -17.64 9.98 17.51
N GLU A 88 -16.77 9.04 17.09
CA GLU A 88 -16.81 7.62 17.49
C GLU A 88 -15.56 7.13 18.27
N VAL A 89 -14.74 8.04 18.82
CA VAL A 89 -13.31 7.77 19.04
C VAL A 89 -12.85 7.96 20.49
N SER A 90 -12.26 6.92 21.10
CA SER A 90 -11.48 7.03 22.35
C SER A 90 -10.10 7.67 22.10
N GLU A 91 -9.42 8.22 23.13
CA GLU A 91 -8.08 8.84 22.98
C GLU A 91 -7.05 7.94 22.27
N THR A 92 -7.07 6.62 22.53
CA THR A 92 -6.20 5.64 21.84
C THR A 92 -6.49 5.55 20.34
N THR A 93 -7.76 5.69 19.97
CA THR A 93 -8.20 5.64 18.58
C THR A 93 -7.91 6.99 17.88
N MET A 94 -7.88 8.11 18.61
CA MET A 94 -7.45 9.42 18.08
C MET A 94 -5.97 9.43 17.66
N ASN A 95 -5.08 8.87 18.49
CA ASN A 95 -3.65 8.77 18.16
C ASN A 95 -3.39 7.87 16.93
N SER A 96 -4.18 6.81 16.78
CA SER A 96 -4.09 5.93 15.61
C SER A 96 -4.54 6.66 14.34
N ASN A 97 -5.66 7.40 14.40
CA ASN A 97 -6.14 8.23 13.29
C ASN A 97 -5.10 9.27 12.84
N SER A 98 -4.44 9.97 13.78
CA SER A 98 -3.42 10.96 13.42
C SER A 98 -2.21 10.32 12.74
N ASN A 99 -1.82 9.12 13.17
CA ASN A 99 -0.70 8.40 12.57
C ASN A 99 -1.04 7.91 11.16
N TYR A 100 -2.26 7.38 10.93
CA TYR A 100 -2.71 7.00 9.59
C TYR A 100 -2.83 8.20 8.64
N ARG A 101 -3.29 9.37 9.12
CA ARG A 101 -3.26 10.62 8.35
C ARG A 101 -1.82 11.01 7.97
N ALA A 102 -0.88 10.97 8.91
CA ALA A 102 0.52 11.28 8.65
C ALA A 102 1.16 10.31 7.64
N LEU A 103 0.77 9.03 7.67
CA LEU A 103 1.19 8.05 6.68
C LEU A 103 0.64 8.38 5.29
N GLN A 104 -0.65 8.68 5.17
CA GLN A 104 -1.28 9.11 3.92
C GLN A 104 -0.58 10.33 3.31
N GLU A 105 -0.32 11.35 4.13
CA GLU A 105 0.42 12.55 3.72
C GLU A 105 1.85 12.24 3.25
N SER A 106 2.51 11.28 3.90
CA SER A 106 3.87 10.87 3.51
C SER A 106 3.90 10.20 2.14
N PHE A 107 2.87 9.41 1.80
CA PHE A 107 2.69 8.89 0.44
C PHE A 107 2.43 10.01 -0.58
N TYR A 108 1.59 10.99 -0.23
CA TYR A 108 1.39 12.17 -1.08
C TYR A 108 2.69 12.93 -1.33
N ARG A 109 3.50 13.19 -0.30
CA ARG A 109 4.81 13.85 -0.47
C ARG A 109 5.83 13.00 -1.22
N ALA A 110 5.74 11.68 -1.11
CA ALA A 110 6.67 10.77 -1.79
C ALA A 110 6.38 10.63 -3.28
N PHE A 111 5.10 10.65 -3.68
CA PHE A 111 4.67 10.23 -5.03
C PHE A 111 3.78 11.23 -5.77
N VAL A 112 3.34 12.33 -5.14
CA VAL A 112 2.38 13.28 -5.72
C VAL A 112 2.85 14.73 -5.61
N ASN A 113 3.37 15.15 -4.45
CA ASN A 113 3.78 16.52 -4.17
C ASN A 113 5.30 16.67 -4.11
N ASP A 114 5.87 17.59 -4.88
CA ASP A 114 7.25 18.02 -4.74
C ASP A 114 7.37 19.06 -3.61
N ASP A 115 7.78 18.62 -2.41
CA ASP A 115 7.96 19.48 -1.24
C ASP A 115 9.29 20.26 -1.26
N ASN A 116 9.85 20.52 -2.45
CA ASN A 116 10.91 21.50 -2.64
C ASN A 116 10.43 22.52 -3.66
N GLY A 117 10.07 23.72 -3.20
CA GLY A 117 9.76 24.90 -4.03
C GLY A 117 10.89 25.41 -4.95
N ASN A 118 11.81 24.53 -5.37
CA ASN A 118 12.95 24.76 -6.26
C ASN A 118 13.10 23.70 -7.37
N SER A 119 12.20 22.72 -7.50
CA SER A 119 12.25 21.73 -8.59
C SER A 119 11.11 21.97 -9.58
N LYS A 120 11.46 21.94 -10.88
CA LYS A 120 10.65 22.50 -11.97
C LYS A 120 9.65 21.54 -12.58
N GLU A 121 9.60 20.28 -12.17
CA GLU A 121 8.64 19.33 -12.74
C GLU A 121 8.12 18.36 -11.67
N PRO A 122 6.80 18.13 -11.59
CA PRO A 122 6.23 17.09 -10.73
C PRO A 122 6.77 15.73 -11.17
N ILE A 123 7.28 14.94 -10.22
CA ILE A 123 7.67 13.55 -10.47
C ILE A 123 6.38 12.71 -10.43
N LEU A 124 5.67 12.67 -11.56
CA LEU A 124 4.52 11.81 -11.90
C LEU A 124 3.10 12.15 -11.39
N LYS A 125 2.14 11.77 -12.24
CA LYS A 125 0.71 12.15 -12.28
C LYS A 125 -0.26 11.04 -11.81
N GLU A 126 0.24 9.88 -11.40
CA GLU A 126 -0.63 8.75 -11.01
C GLU A 126 -0.69 8.66 -9.49
N ASN A 127 -1.91 8.67 -8.94
CA ASN A 127 -2.12 8.46 -7.51
C ASN A 127 -1.53 7.11 -7.09
N PRO A 128 -0.98 7.00 -5.87
CA PRO A 128 -0.64 5.70 -5.31
C PRO A 128 -1.83 4.73 -5.41
N LYS A 129 -1.56 3.43 -5.50
CA LYS A 129 -2.59 2.38 -5.53
C LYS A 129 -2.43 1.43 -4.36
N VAL A 130 -3.55 0.87 -3.92
CA VAL A 130 -3.58 -0.17 -2.91
C VAL A 130 -3.98 -1.49 -3.55
N TYR A 131 -3.10 -2.49 -3.50
CA TYR A 131 -3.37 -3.84 -4.00
C TYR A 131 -3.56 -4.81 -2.85
N ARG A 132 -4.68 -5.52 -2.85
CA ARG A 132 -4.93 -6.69 -2.01
C ARG A 132 -4.67 -7.94 -2.83
N VAL A 133 -3.69 -8.73 -2.39
CA VAL A 133 -3.27 -9.95 -3.08
C VAL A 133 -3.33 -11.13 -2.10
N PRO A 134 -4.31 -12.02 -2.24
CA PRO A 134 -4.40 -13.26 -1.46
C PRO A 134 -3.13 -14.10 -1.62
N ARG A 135 -2.68 -14.76 -0.55
CA ARG A 135 -1.56 -15.70 -0.63
C ARG A 135 -2.05 -17.05 -1.13
N GLU A 136 -1.41 -17.58 -2.17
CA GLU A 136 -1.78 -18.83 -2.85
C GLU A 136 -2.14 -20.00 -1.91
N TYR A 137 -1.49 -20.14 -0.75
CA TYR A 137 -1.70 -21.27 0.16
C TYR A 137 -2.46 -20.92 1.44
N SER A 138 -3.11 -19.76 1.51
CA SER A 138 -3.80 -19.32 2.72
C SER A 138 -5.16 -18.73 2.39
N GLY A 139 -6.23 -19.40 2.82
CA GLY A 139 -7.60 -18.91 2.66
C GLY A 139 -7.94 -17.68 3.51
N THR A 140 -7.02 -17.28 4.39
CA THR A 140 -7.25 -16.19 5.35
C THR A 140 -6.19 -15.09 5.31
N ARG A 141 -5.18 -15.17 4.41
CA ARG A 141 -4.05 -14.20 4.43
C ARG A 141 -3.98 -13.41 3.15
N VAL A 142 -3.99 -12.09 3.28
CA VAL A 142 -3.98 -11.13 2.17
C VAL A 142 -2.82 -10.18 2.34
N ASP A 143 -1.89 -10.18 1.38
CA ASP A 143 -0.84 -9.16 1.33
C ASP A 143 -1.46 -7.85 0.84
N ILE A 144 -1.21 -6.75 1.55
CA ILE A 144 -1.65 -5.41 1.19
C ILE A 144 -0.44 -4.60 0.77
N TYR A 145 -0.44 -4.08 -0.45
CA TYR A 145 0.61 -3.22 -0.99
C TYR A 145 0.07 -1.82 -1.19
N ILE A 146 0.70 -0.82 -0.58
CA ILE A 146 0.42 0.60 -0.78
C ILE A 146 1.61 1.16 -1.55
N VAL A 147 1.47 1.40 -2.84
CA VAL A 147 2.62 1.66 -3.73
C VAL A 147 2.37 2.81 -4.70
N GLY A 148 3.43 3.55 -5.00
CA GLY A 148 3.46 4.60 -6.02
C GLY A 148 4.48 4.28 -7.10
N LEU A 149 4.31 4.93 -8.26
CA LEU A 149 5.25 4.84 -9.37
C LEU A 149 6.37 5.88 -9.21
N PHE A 150 7.60 5.46 -9.48
CA PHE A 150 8.77 6.33 -9.54
C PHE A 150 9.37 6.27 -10.96
N GLU A 151 9.25 7.38 -11.70
CA GLU A 151 9.51 7.41 -13.15
C GLU A 151 10.92 6.96 -13.49
N GLY A 152 11.03 6.04 -14.44
CA GLY A 152 12.32 5.52 -14.90
C GLY A 152 13.08 4.69 -13.86
N VAL A 153 12.49 4.40 -12.69
CA VAL A 153 13.17 3.70 -11.59
C VAL A 153 12.37 2.52 -11.05
N GLY A 154 11.04 2.56 -11.05
CA GLY A 154 10.19 1.41 -10.71
C GLY A 154 9.04 1.74 -9.76
N VAL A 155 8.44 0.73 -9.15
CA VAL A 155 7.37 0.90 -8.15
C VAL A 155 7.94 0.75 -6.73
N ALA A 156 7.56 1.63 -5.81
CA ALA A 156 7.98 1.58 -4.41
C ALA A 156 6.83 1.89 -3.45
N GLY A 157 6.95 1.46 -2.21
CA GLY A 157 5.94 1.77 -1.19
C GLY A 157 6.08 0.93 0.07
N LEU A 158 4.94 0.62 0.68
CA LEU A 158 4.84 -0.22 1.86
C LEU A 158 4.01 -1.48 1.57
N LYS A 159 4.30 -2.53 2.31
CA LYS A 159 3.56 -3.78 2.36
C LYS A 159 3.17 -4.09 3.80
N THR A 160 1.98 -4.63 4.01
CA THR A 160 1.57 -5.25 5.27
C THR A 160 0.77 -6.52 4.99
N LEU A 161 0.28 -7.17 6.05
CA LEU A 161 -0.49 -8.41 5.99
C LEU A 161 -1.83 -8.23 6.70
N SER A 162 -2.89 -8.69 6.07
CA SER A 162 -4.22 -8.82 6.68
C SER A 162 -4.53 -10.30 6.91
N ILE A 163 -5.09 -10.62 8.08
CA ILE A 163 -5.73 -11.89 8.36
C ILE A 163 -7.25 -11.69 8.37
N GLU A 164 -7.97 -12.50 7.59
CA GLU A 164 -9.41 -12.43 7.35
C GLU A 164 -10.04 -13.81 7.62
N SER A 165 -11.05 -13.89 8.49
CA SER A 165 -11.78 -15.11 8.83
C SER A 165 -13.16 -15.23 8.17
#